data_AF-A0A5S4G125-F1
#
_entry.id   AF-A0A5S4G125-F1
#
_cell.length_a   1.000
_cell.length_b   1.000
_cell.length_c   1.000
_cell.angle_alpha   90.00
_cell.angle_beta   90.00
_cell.angle_gamma   90.00
#
_symmetry.space_group_name_H-M   'P 1'
#
loop_
_entity.id
_entity.type
_entity.pdbx_description
1 polymer ?
#
loop_
_entity_poly.entity_id
_entity_poly.type
_entity_poly.pdbx_seq_one_letter_code
_entity_poly.pdbx_strand_id
1 'polypeptide(L)' 'MNELTDEQRLERIREIKARMDADRAELFALIREVFPENRGEPPVRGRLTEVVKASGWTRTYVADIRDGKIESKGHNAEAR' A
#
# COMPACT_ATOMS: atom_id res chain seq x y z
N MET A 1 31.04 -18.22 4.04
CA MET A 1 29.69 -17.69 3.77
C MET A 1 29.09 -18.55 2.69
N ASN A 2 27.97 -19.22 2.93
CA ASN A 2 27.33 -20.03 1.90
C ASN A 2 26.55 -19.08 0.99
N GLU A 3 27.04 -18.84 -0.21
CA GLU A 3 26.36 -17.96 -1.17
C GLU A 3 25.06 -18.64 -1.63
N LEU A 4 23.96 -17.88 -1.63
CA LEU A 4 22.69 -18.36 -2.17
C LEU A 4 22.88 -18.71 -3.66
N THR A 5 22.22 -19.74 -4.15
CA THR A 5 22.09 -19.95 -5.61
C THR A 5 21.14 -18.91 -6.20
N ASP A 6 21.17 -18.72 -7.51
CA ASP A 6 20.26 -17.77 -8.18
C ASP A 6 18.78 -18.15 -7.99
N GLU A 7 18.47 -19.44 -7.97
CA GLU A 7 17.11 -19.93 -7.68
C GLU A 7 16.68 -19.56 -6.26
N GLN A 8 17.56 -19.72 -5.26
CA GLN A 8 17.27 -19.30 -3.89
C GLN A 8 17.12 -17.79 -3.75
N ARG A 9 17.88 -17.00 -4.51
CA ARG A 9 17.72 -15.53 -4.57
C ARG A 9 16.37 -15.15 -5.16
N LEU A 10 15.95 -15.80 -6.25
CA LEU A 10 14.65 -15.55 -6.89
C LEU A 10 13.49 -15.90 -5.95
N GLU A 11 13.57 -17.02 -5.25
CA GLU A 11 12.54 -17.38 -4.27
C GLU A 11 12.49 -16.36 -3.13
N ARG A 12 13.66 -15.96 -2.62
CA ARG A 12 13.72 -14.92 -1.58
C ARG A 12 13.12 -13.59 -2.03
N ILE A 13 13.31 -13.20 -3.29
CA ILE A 13 12.69 -12.00 -3.87
C ILE A 13 11.16 -12.14 -3.87
N ARG A 14 10.61 -13.29 -4.27
CA ARG A 14 9.16 -13.53 -4.26
C ARG A 14 8.57 -13.44 -2.86
N GLU A 15 9.23 -14.05 -1.87
CA GLU A 15 8.80 -13.98 -0.47
C GLU A 15 8.81 -12.55 0.08
N ILE A 16 9.87 -11.78 -0.19
CA ILE A 16 9.96 -10.38 0.24
C ILE A 16 8.85 -9.59 -0.42
N LYS A 17 8.66 -9.77 -1.74
CA LYS A 17 7.62 -9.07 -2.50
C LYS A 17 6.22 -9.37 -1.96
N ALA A 18 5.92 -10.64 -1.67
CA ALA A 18 4.64 -11.05 -1.11
C ALA A 18 4.37 -10.38 0.26
N ARG A 19 5.38 -10.31 1.14
CA ARG A 19 5.25 -9.59 2.42
C ARG A 19 5.03 -8.09 2.20
N MET A 20 5.81 -7.46 1.32
CA MET A 20 5.64 -6.04 1.00
C MET A 20 4.26 -5.74 0.41
N ASP A 21 3.69 -6.64 -0.39
CA ASP A 21 2.35 -6.47 -0.95
C ASP A 21 1.27 -6.62 0.12
N ALA A 22 1.43 -7.55 1.07
CA ALA A 22 0.55 -7.66 2.23
C ALA A 22 0.61 -6.40 3.11
N ASP A 23 1.81 -5.96 3.48
CA ASP A 23 2.02 -4.74 4.30
C ASP A 23 1.44 -3.50 3.60
N ARG A 24 1.62 -3.41 2.26
CA ARG A 24 1.06 -2.32 1.47
C ARG A 24 -0.47 -2.37 1.43
N ALA A 25 -1.07 -3.56 1.36
CA ALA A 25 -2.51 -3.71 1.38
C ALA A 25 -3.10 -3.27 2.72
N GLU A 26 -2.47 -3.64 3.83
CA GLU A 26 -2.83 -3.18 5.16
C GLU A 26 -2.70 -1.65 5.28
N LEU A 27 -1.57 -1.08 4.84
CA LEU A 27 -1.38 0.36 4.85
C LEU A 27 -2.43 1.12 4.04
N PHE A 28 -2.84 0.58 2.88
CA PHE A 28 -3.89 1.21 2.05
C PHE A 28 -5.26 1.17 2.74
N ALA A 29 -5.59 0.05 3.41
CA ALA A 29 -6.81 -0.06 4.19
C ALA A 29 -6.82 0.97 5.32
N LEU A 30 -5.73 1.05 6.10
CA LEU A 30 -5.57 2.04 7.17
C LEU A 30 -5.70 3.47 6.65
N ILE A 31 -5.08 3.79 5.51
CA ILE A 31 -5.21 5.11 4.89
C ILE A 31 -6.66 5.43 4.57
N ARG A 32 -7.43 4.49 4.01
CA ARG A 32 -8.86 4.73 3.71
C ARG A 32 -9.67 4.89 5.00
N GLU A 33 -9.36 4.12 6.02
CA GLU A 33 -10.04 4.15 7.32
C GLU A 33 -9.72 5.38 8.15
N VAL A 34 -8.60 6.08 7.97
CA VAL A 34 -8.35 7.32 8.73
C VAL A 34 -9.15 8.51 8.19
N PHE A 35 -9.77 8.41 7.01
CA PHE A 35 -10.63 9.44 6.43
C PHE A 35 -12.10 9.21 6.82
N PRO A 36 -12.71 10.07 7.65
CA PRO A 36 -14.08 9.92 8.11
C PRO A 36 -15.11 9.90 6.98
N GLU A 37 -14.86 10.61 5.87
CA GLU A 37 -15.74 10.61 4.71
C GLU A 37 -15.97 9.21 4.11
N ASN A 38 -15.00 8.30 4.26
CA ASN A 38 -15.13 6.91 3.80
C ASN A 38 -16.01 6.04 4.72
N ARG A 39 -16.37 6.55 5.90
CA ARG A 39 -17.30 5.92 6.85
C ARG A 39 -18.65 6.63 6.93
N GLY A 40 -18.91 7.62 6.05
CA GLY A 40 -20.11 8.44 6.09
C GLY A 40 -20.11 9.53 7.17
N GLU A 41 -18.94 9.83 7.76
CA GLU A 41 -18.76 10.90 8.74
C GLU A 41 -18.30 12.20 8.06
N PRO A 42 -18.50 13.38 8.69
CA PRO A 42 -18.02 14.65 8.14
C PRO A 42 -16.49 14.69 7.96
N PRO A 43 -15.98 15.34 6.90
CA PRO A 43 -14.55 15.44 6.65
C PRO A 43 -13.84 16.25 7.74
N VAL A 44 -12.68 15.74 8.18
CA VAL A 44 -11.83 16.44 9.17
C VAL A 44 -10.77 17.26 8.43
N ARG A 45 -10.79 18.58 8.67
CA ARG A 45 -9.80 19.50 8.09
C ARG A 45 -8.39 19.12 8.54
N GLY A 46 -7.47 19.03 7.59
CA GLY A 46 -6.05 18.75 7.87
C GLY A 46 -5.67 17.27 7.88
N ARG A 47 -6.63 16.34 7.93
CA ARG A 47 -6.37 14.89 7.96
C ARG A 47 -5.48 14.41 6.82
N LEU A 48 -5.71 14.89 5.59
CA LEU A 48 -4.86 14.55 4.44
C LEU A 48 -3.40 14.95 4.64
N THR A 49 -3.13 16.09 5.29
CA THR A 49 -1.76 16.53 5.59
C THR A 49 -1.12 15.67 6.68
N GLU A 50 -1.88 15.23 7.68
CA GLU A 50 -1.40 14.30 8.71
C GLU A 50 -0.98 12.97 8.12
N VAL A 51 -1.82 12.39 7.25
CA VAL A 51 -1.54 11.11 6.58
C VAL A 51 -0.33 11.23 5.66
N VAL A 52 -0.20 12.32 4.90
CA VAL A 52 0.98 12.60 4.06
C VAL A 52 2.27 12.62 4.89
N LYS A 53 2.26 13.27 6.05
CA LYS A 53 3.42 13.30 6.96
C LYS A 53 3.75 11.93 7.52
N ALA A 54 2.73 11.14 7.87
CA ALA A 54 2.92 9.81 8.43
C ALA A 54 3.43 8.79 7.40
N SER A 55 2.91 8.83 6.17
CA SER A 55 3.28 7.87 5.12
C SER A 55 4.54 8.26 4.33
N GLY A 56 4.91 9.53 4.34
CA GLY A 56 5.98 10.07 3.50
C GLY A 56 5.62 10.13 2.01
N TRP A 57 4.36 9.90 1.64
CA TRP A 57 3.90 9.95 0.25
C TRP A 57 3.41 11.32 -0.17
N THR A 58 3.35 11.52 -1.49
CA THR A 58 2.80 12.75 -2.03
C THR A 58 1.31 12.88 -1.70
N ARG A 59 0.84 14.13 -1.60
CA ARG A 59 -0.57 14.43 -1.34
C ARG A 59 -1.51 13.78 -2.36
N THR A 60 -1.14 13.81 -3.64
CA THR A 60 -1.91 13.19 -4.73
C THR A 60 -2.03 11.70 -4.54
N TYR A 61 -0.93 11.01 -4.22
CA TYR A 61 -0.93 9.56 -4.04
C TYR A 61 -1.80 9.12 -2.87
N VAL A 62 -1.74 9.84 -1.73
CA VAL A 62 -2.61 9.57 -0.58
C VAL A 62 -4.08 9.82 -0.92
N ALA A 63 -4.39 10.89 -1.66
CA ALA A 63 -5.75 11.18 -2.11
C ALA A 63 -6.29 10.08 -3.04
N ASP A 64 -5.47 9.57 -3.96
CA ASP A 64 -5.90 8.52 -4.88
C ASP A 64 -6.11 7.17 -4.16
N ILE A 65 -5.35 6.87 -3.11
CA ILE A 65 -5.61 5.70 -2.24
C ILE A 65 -6.91 5.88 -1.46
N ARG A 66 -7.12 7.04 -0.85
CA ARG A 66 -8.35 7.40 -0.12
C ARG A 66 -9.58 7.24 -1.02
N ASP A 67 -9.50 7.76 -2.23
CA ASP A 67 -10.58 7.75 -3.21
C ASP A 67 -10.76 6.36 -3.89
N GLY A 68 -9.92 5.38 -3.55
CA GLY A 68 -9.98 4.03 -4.12
C GLY A 68 -9.48 3.90 -5.56
N LYS A 69 -8.87 4.95 -6.14
CA LYS A 69 -8.32 4.94 -7.51
C LYS A 69 -7.08 4.06 -7.65
N ILE A 70 -6.37 3.85 -6.54
CA ILE A 70 -5.22 2.93 -6.48
C ILE A 70 -5.64 1.73 -5.64
N GLU A 71 -5.66 0.56 -6.28
CA GLU A 71 -5.80 -0.70 -5.58
C GLU A 71 -4.46 -1.17 -5.04
N SER A 72 -4.48 -1.80 -3.87
CA SER A 72 -3.30 -2.47 -3.31
C SER A 72 -2.98 -3.80 -4.00
N LYS A 73 -3.82 -4.24 -4.97
CA LYS A 73 -3.67 -5.55 -5.58
C LYS A 73 -2.26 -5.74 -6.14
N GLY A 74 -1.59 -6.77 -5.62
CA GLY A 74 -0.46 -7.37 -6.29
C GLY A 74 -0.92 -7.80 -7.68
N HIS A 75 -0.18 -7.38 -8.70
CA HIS A 75 -0.27 -7.96 -10.04
C HIS A 75 -0.06 -9.48 -9.90
N ASN A 76 -1.14 -10.25 -9.80
CA ASN A 76 -1.10 -11.66 -10.15
C ASN A 76 -1.54 -11.72 -11.61
N ALA A 77 -0.59 -12.10 -12.44
CA ALA A 77 -0.75 -12.24 -13.86
C ALA A 77 -1.83 -13.30 -14.15
N GLU A 78 -3.00 -12.85 -14.62
CA GLU A 78 -3.76 -13.66 -15.56
C GLU A 78 -3.34 -13.21 -16.97
N ALA A 79 -2.17 -13.70 -17.38
CA ALA A 79 -1.86 -13.80 -18.79
C ALA A 79 -2.84 -14.82 -19.40
N ARG A 80 -3.69 -14.35 -20.30
CA ARG A 80 -4.38 -15.19 -21.29
C ARG A 80 -3.55 -15.25 -22.55
#